data_AF-A0A1V9VA30-F1
#
_entry.id   AF-A0A1V9VA30-F1
#
_cell.length_a   1.000
_cell.length_b   1.000
_cell.length_c   1.000
_cell.angle_alpha   90.00
_cell.angle_beta   90.00
_cell.angle_gamma   90.00
#
_symmetry.space_group_name_H-M   'P 1'
#
loop_
_entity.id
_entity.type
_entity.pdbx_description
1 polymer ?
#
loop_
_entity_poly.entity_id
_entity_poly.type
_entity_poly.pdbx_seq_one_letter_code
_entity_poly.pdbx_strand_id
1 'polypeptide(L)'
;MRINTNVSSLGAQEAATSTNRSIVGSLEKLSTGLKINKASDDASGLAIADKLRTQVTSINQGVSNGNSAIALLQIADKSMAEQSKILDTVKAKLIQANTDTTSQAG
;
A
#
# COMPACT_ATOMS: atom_id res chain seq x y z
N MET A 1 67.63 -14.52 -3.91
CA MET A 1 66.51 -13.67 -4.36
C MET A 1 65.73 -14.42 -5.43
N ARG A 2 64.43 -14.70 -5.21
CA ARG A 2 63.62 -15.42 -6.22
C ARG A 2 63.18 -14.42 -7.29
N ILE A 3 63.77 -14.53 -8.48
CA ILE A 3 63.51 -13.66 -9.64
C ILE A 3 62.13 -13.93 -10.28
N ASN A 4 61.54 -15.11 -10.05
CA ASN A 4 60.29 -15.55 -10.69
C ASN A 4 58.99 -15.20 -9.95
N THR A 5 59.05 -14.66 -8.73
CA THR A 5 57.83 -14.27 -7.99
C THR A 5 58.06 -12.95 -7.29
N ASN A 6 57.45 -11.90 -7.82
CA ASN A 6 57.45 -10.58 -7.21
C ASN A 6 56.33 -10.48 -6.17
N VAL A 7 56.68 -10.79 -4.92
CA VAL A 7 55.74 -10.75 -3.78
C VAL A 7 55.16 -9.35 -3.54
N SER A 8 55.92 -8.28 -3.79
CA SER A 8 55.45 -6.90 -3.65
C SER A 8 54.40 -6.55 -4.70
N SER A 9 54.60 -7.01 -5.94
CA SER A 9 53.60 -6.87 -7.01
C SER A 9 52.33 -7.66 -6.73
N LEU A 10 52.46 -8.85 -6.14
CA LEU A 10 51.30 -9.68 -5.79
C LEU A 10 50.47 -9.02 -4.67
N GLY A 11 51.12 -8.48 -3.64
CA GLY A 11 50.45 -7.72 -2.58
C GLY A 11 49.76 -6.44 -3.08
N ALA A 12 50.40 -5.72 -4.01
CA ALA A 12 49.78 -4.56 -4.66
C ALA A 12 48.54 -4.95 -5.48
N GLN A 13 48.59 -6.08 -6.21
CA GLN A 13 47.46 -6.60 -6.99
C GLN A 13 46.30 -7.05 -6.10
N GLU A 14 46.58 -7.68 -4.96
CA GLU A 14 45.57 -8.08 -3.98
C GLU A 14 44.89 -6.85 -3.34
N ALA A 15 45.68 -5.86 -2.93
CA ALA A 15 45.16 -4.59 -2.41
C ALA A 15 44.29 -3.86 -3.44
N ALA A 16 44.75 -3.74 -4.69
CA ALA A 16 43.97 -3.13 -5.78
C ALA A 16 42.65 -3.88 -6.04
N THR A 17 42.68 -5.22 -5.98
CA THR A 17 41.48 -6.06 -6.13
C THR A 17 40.49 -5.83 -4.99
N SER A 18 40.96 -5.70 -3.75
CA SER A 18 40.13 -5.40 -2.57
C SER A 18 39.48 -4.00 -2.67
N THR A 19 40.27 -2.99 -3.06
CA THR A 19 39.76 -1.64 -3.32
C THR A 19 38.71 -1.64 -4.41
N ASN A 20 38.94 -2.33 -5.53
CA ASN A 20 37.98 -2.41 -6.63
C ASN A 20 36.65 -3.04 -6.18
N ARG A 21 36.69 -4.13 -5.38
CA ARG A 21 35.47 -4.74 -4.81
C ARG A 21 34.68 -3.76 -3.93
N SER A 22 35.38 -2.94 -3.15
CA SER A 22 34.76 -1.94 -2.27
C SER A 22 34.11 -0.79 -3.07
N ILE A 23 34.76 -0.35 -4.15
CA ILE A 23 34.22 0.64 -5.08
C ILE A 23 32.97 0.10 -5.77
N VAL A 24 33.00 -1.14 -6.26
CA VAL A 24 31.84 -1.78 -6.90
C VAL A 24 30.64 -1.84 -5.95
N GLY A 25 30.83 -2.24 -4.69
CA GLY A 25 29.75 -2.23 -3.69
C GLY A 25 29.21 -0.83 -3.40
N SER A 26 30.06 0.19 -3.40
CA SER A 26 29.65 1.59 -3.20
C SER A 26 28.86 2.13 -4.39
N LEU A 27 29.29 1.80 -5.62
CA LEU A 27 28.58 2.14 -6.84
C LEU A 27 27.22 1.44 -6.94
N GLU A 28 27.10 0.20 -6.46
CA GLU A 28 25.82 -0.51 -6.41
C GLU A 28 24.83 0.21 -5.49
N LYS A 29 25.27 0.61 -4.30
CA LYS A 29 24.45 1.39 -3.35
C LYS A 29 24.07 2.76 -3.89
N LEU A 30 25.00 3.43 -4.57
CA LEU A 30 24.72 4.72 -5.23
C LEU A 30 23.71 4.57 -6.38
N SER A 31 23.85 3.54 -7.21
CA SER A 31 23.00 3.33 -8.39
C SER A 31 21.57 2.94 -8.02
N THR A 32 21.41 2.18 -6.95
CA THR A 32 20.10 1.75 -6.42
C THR A 32 19.46 2.80 -5.52
N GLY A 33 20.26 3.70 -4.93
CA GLY A 33 19.83 4.63 -3.89
C GLY A 33 19.46 3.94 -2.56
N LEU A 34 19.64 2.62 -2.45
CA LEU A 34 19.34 1.84 -1.26
C LEU A 34 20.62 1.54 -0.49
N LYS A 35 20.56 1.74 0.84
CA LYS A 35 21.68 1.43 1.73
C LYS A 35 21.94 -0.08 1.84
N ILE A 36 20.88 -0.88 1.77
CA ILE A 36 20.90 -2.35 1.88
C ILE A 36 20.31 -2.91 0.59
N ASN A 37 21.15 -3.56 -0.23
CA ASN A 37 20.73 -4.13 -1.51
C ASN A 37 20.67 -5.66 -1.48
N LYS A 38 21.50 -6.30 -0.66
CA LYS A 38 21.57 -7.75 -0.52
C LYS A 38 21.40 -8.15 0.94
N ALA A 39 20.86 -9.34 1.18
CA ALA A 39 20.80 -9.91 2.53
C ALA A 39 22.21 -10.09 3.15
N SER A 40 23.25 -10.19 2.33
CA SER A 40 24.65 -10.22 2.76
C SER A 40 25.16 -8.89 3.31
N ASP A 41 24.55 -7.74 2.96
CA ASP A 41 24.91 -6.44 3.53
C ASP A 41 24.36 -6.29 4.96
N ASP A 42 23.08 -6.65 5.17
CA ASP A 42 22.39 -6.63 6.46
C ASP A 42 21.08 -7.43 6.38
N ALA A 43 21.11 -8.71 6.79
CA ALA A 43 19.95 -9.58 6.73
C ALA A 43 18.79 -9.13 7.65
N SER A 44 19.12 -8.64 8.84
CA SER A 44 18.13 -8.19 9.83
C SER A 44 17.49 -6.87 9.41
N GLY A 45 18.30 -5.93 8.92
CA GLY A 45 17.83 -4.65 8.38
C GLY A 45 16.97 -4.84 7.14
N LEU A 46 17.34 -5.75 6.24
CA LEU A 46 16.53 -6.09 5.08
C LEU A 46 15.19 -6.74 5.47
N ALA A 47 15.19 -7.69 6.41
CA ALA A 47 13.97 -8.33 6.88
C ALA A 47 12.99 -7.34 7.54
N ILE A 48 13.51 -6.38 8.31
CA ILE A 48 12.68 -5.29 8.89
C ILE A 48 12.15 -4.39 7.78
N ALA A 49 12.98 -4.02 6.81
CA ALA A 49 12.57 -3.19 5.68
C ALA A 49 11.46 -3.86 4.86
N ASP A 50 11.57 -5.16 4.58
CA ASP A 50 10.55 -5.94 3.87
C ASP A 50 9.26 -6.07 4.69
N LYS A 51 9.38 -6.26 6.01
CA LYS A 51 8.22 -6.27 6.92
C LYS A 51 7.50 -4.93 6.90
N LEU A 52 8.23 -3.81 6.97
CA LEU A 52 7.66 -2.47 6.91
C LEU A 52 7.03 -2.19 5.54
N ARG A 53 7.69 -2.59 4.45
CA ARG A 53 7.16 -2.46 3.09
C ARG A 53 5.85 -3.23 2.93
N THR A 54 5.78 -4.44 3.46
CA THR A 54 4.54 -5.23 3.49
C THR A 54 3.45 -4.56 4.31
N GLN A 55 3.80 -4.00 5.49
CA GLN A 55 2.84 -3.25 6.31
C GLN A 55 2.29 -2.03 5.57
N VAL A 56 3.15 -1.27 4.87
CA VAL A 56 2.71 -0.11 4.07
C VAL A 56 1.72 -0.54 3.00
N THR A 57 1.98 -1.62 2.26
CA THR A 57 1.04 -2.15 1.26
C THR A 57 -0.29 -2.56 1.91
N SER A 58 -0.25 -3.26 3.04
CA SER A 58 -1.45 -3.66 3.78
C SER A 58 -2.26 -2.46 4.28
N ILE A 59 -1.59 -1.43 4.81
CA ILE A 59 -2.24 -0.18 5.26
C ILE A 59 -2.88 0.55 4.08
N ASN A 60 -2.19 0.66 2.94
CA ASN A 60 -2.74 1.28 1.74
C ASN A 60 -4.01 0.55 1.26
N GLN A 61 -4.01 -0.78 1.28
CA GLN A 61 -5.21 -1.56 0.98
C GLN A 61 -6.31 -1.32 2.02
N GLY A 62 -5.96 -1.25 3.30
CA GLY A 62 -6.90 -0.92 4.38
C GLY A 62 -7.56 0.44 4.19
N VAL A 63 -6.80 1.46 3.78
CA VAL A 63 -7.33 2.80 3.45
C VAL A 63 -8.28 2.73 2.25
N SER A 64 -7.92 2.02 1.19
CA SER A 64 -8.78 1.82 0.02
C SER A 64 -10.10 1.10 0.39
N ASN A 65 -10.02 0.08 1.24
CA ASN A 65 -11.18 -0.64 1.76
C ASN A 65 -12.07 0.28 2.62
N GLY A 66 -11.46 1.12 3.48
CA GLY A 66 -12.18 2.11 4.28
C GLY A 66 -12.93 3.13 3.41
N ASN A 67 -12.28 3.64 2.37
CA ASN A 67 -12.92 4.54 1.41
C ASN A 67 -14.10 3.87 0.68
N SER A 68 -13.95 2.60 0.31
CA SER A 68 -15.02 1.83 -0.32
C SER A 68 -16.20 1.61 0.63
N ALA A 69 -15.93 1.34 1.92
CA ALA A 69 -16.96 1.24 2.93
C ALA A 69 -17.69 2.56 3.15
N ILE A 70 -16.98 3.70 3.16
CA ILE A 70 -17.59 5.03 3.23
C ILE A 70 -18.51 5.27 2.02
N ALA A 71 -18.05 4.95 0.81
CA ALA A 71 -18.87 5.09 -0.39
C ALA A 71 -20.13 4.23 -0.33
N LEU A 72 -20.01 2.98 0.14
CA LEU A 72 -21.16 2.09 0.35
C LEU A 72 -22.14 2.66 1.37
N LEU A 73 -21.64 3.15 2.51
CA LEU A 73 -22.48 3.77 3.54
C LEU A 73 -23.18 5.02 3.03
N GLN A 74 -22.52 5.84 2.21
CA GLN A 74 -23.16 7.00 1.58
C GLN A 74 -24.27 6.60 0.60
N ILE A 75 -24.10 5.52 -0.15
CA ILE A 75 -25.15 4.98 -1.02
C ILE A 75 -26.31 4.46 -0.17
N ALA A 76 -26.02 3.73 0.90
CA ALA A 76 -27.02 3.24 1.83
C ALA A 76 -27.82 4.38 2.47
N ASP A 77 -27.14 5.43 2.97
CA ASP A 77 -27.78 6.59 3.59
C ASP A 77 -28.73 7.32 2.61
N LYS A 78 -28.28 7.56 1.37
CA LYS A 78 -29.12 8.14 0.31
C LYS A 78 -30.31 7.23 -0.04
N SER A 79 -30.10 5.91 -0.10
CA SER A 79 -31.18 4.96 -0.35
C SER A 79 -32.21 4.95 0.77
N MET A 80 -31.76 4.99 2.03
CA MET A 80 -32.63 5.06 3.20
C MET A 80 -33.44 6.36 3.24
N ALA A 81 -32.84 7.49 2.85
CA ALA A 81 -33.56 8.76 2.74
C ALA A 81 -34.71 8.68 1.72
N GLU A 82 -34.50 8.03 0.56
CA GLU A 82 -35.57 7.84 -0.43
C GLU A 82 -36.65 6.87 0.09
N GLN A 83 -36.26 5.78 0.78
CA GLN A 83 -37.23 4.87 1.41
C GLN A 83 -38.09 5.58 2.46
N SER A 84 -37.50 6.46 3.27
CA SER A 84 -38.24 7.27 4.25
C SER A 84 -39.28 8.16 3.57
N LYS A 85 -38.90 8.82 2.47
CA LYS A 85 -39.82 9.67 1.69
C LYS A 85 -40.97 8.87 1.07
N ILE A 86 -40.68 7.64 0.59
CA ILE A 86 -41.72 6.73 0.11
C ILE A 86 -42.69 6.38 1.24
N LEU A 87 -42.17 6.04 2.43
CA LEU A 87 -43.00 5.74 3.60
C LEU A 87 -43.87 6.92 4.02
N ASP A 88 -43.35 8.14 4.00
CA ASP A 88 -44.13 9.36 4.27
C ASP A 88 -45.27 9.54 3.24
N THR A 89 -44.98 9.28 1.97
CA THR A 89 -45.98 9.33 0.89
C THR A 89 -47.06 8.26 1.08
N VAL A 90 -46.68 7.04 1.44
CA VAL A 90 -47.62 5.95 1.75
C VAL A 90 -48.49 6.32 2.95
N LYS A 91 -47.90 6.86 4.01
CA LYS A 91 -48.64 7.32 5.20
C LYS A 91 -49.66 8.41 4.82
N ALA A 92 -49.27 9.39 4.02
CA ALA A 92 -50.19 10.42 3.54
C ALA A 92 -51.35 9.83 2.72
N LYS A 93 -51.08 8.88 1.82
CA LYS A 93 -52.11 8.17 1.05
C LYS A 93 -53.06 7.35 1.92
N LEU A 94 -52.54 6.69 2.96
CA LEU A 94 -53.38 5.93 3.91
C LEU A 94 -54.29 6.86 4.72
N ILE A 95 -53.80 8.01 5.19
CA ILE A 95 -54.62 9.03 5.87
C ILE A 95 -55.69 9.56 4.92
N GLN A 96 -55.33 9.83 3.66
CA GLN A 96 -56.27 10.25 2.62
C GLN A 96 -57.35 9.19 2.39
N ALA A 97 -56.98 7.91 2.31
CA ALA A 97 -57.94 6.80 2.14
C ALA A 97 -58.85 6.61 3.36
N ASN A 98 -58.35 6.87 4.57
CA ASN A 98 -59.15 6.80 5.81
C ASN A 98 -60.07 8.02 6.00
N THR A 99 -59.82 9.12 5.28
CA THR A 99 -60.68 10.30 5.24
C THR A 99 -61.60 10.18 4.03
N ASP A 100 -62.68 9.43 4.21
CA ASP A 100 -63.68 8.93 3.24
C ASP A 100 -64.35 9.99 2.32
N THR A 101 -63.57 10.76 1.58
CA THR A 101 -64.04 11.71 0.55
C THR A 101 -63.53 11.38 -0.85
N THR A 102 -62.93 10.20 -1.06
CA THR A 102 -62.85 9.61 -2.39
C THR A 102 -64.24 9.08 -2.76
N SER A 103 -65.12 10.00 -3.17
CA SER A 103 -66.50 9.73 -3.56
C SER A 103 -66.60 8.49 -4.44
N GLN A 104 -67.60 7.65 -4.14
CA GLN A 104 -68.33 6.91 -5.16
C GLN A 104 -68.70 7.90 -6.28
N ALA A 105 -67.97 7.86 -7.38
CA ALA A 105 -68.37 8.45 -8.65
C ALA A 105 -68.43 7.29 -9.65
N GLY A 106 -69.52 6.54 -9.53
CA GLY A 106 -69.95 5.41 -10.34
C GLY A 106 -71.34 5.01 -9.89
#